data_AF-A0A951SVS2-F1
#
_entry.id   AF-A0A951SVS2-F1
#
_cell.length_a   1.000
_cell.length_b   1.000
_cell.length_c   1.000
_cell.angle_alpha   90.00
_cell.angle_beta   90.00
_cell.angle_gamma   90.00
#
_symmetry.space_group_name_H-M   'P 1'
#
loop_
_entity.id
_entity.type
_entity.pdbx_description
1 polymer ?
#
loop_
_entity_poly.entity_id
_entity_poly.type
_entity_poly.pdbx_seq_one_letter_code
_entity_poly.pdbx_strand_id
1 'polypeptide(L)'
;MDEAIKNFNREIDAVSGAAFQSAKGGDENWNKILNSYGVAPLGDDIKTVLLNSEMKISRGAFPIELRKVYEKILIKHSSSGNPALDEAIRNFDIDAKIKSYYQKIKPFGGMNDIFKNASATITKYSQGMQKGKHSTMKCKNCGAPRLEEMQYDNCLFCGSILFEPA
;
A
#
# COMPACT_ATOMS: atom_id res chain seq x y z
N MET A 1 -22.77 25.61 8.60
CA MET A 1 -22.42 24.23 9.02
C MET A 1 -22.73 24.12 10.50
N ASP A 2 -23.61 23.18 10.85
CA ASP A 2 -24.05 22.91 12.22
C ASP A 2 -22.86 22.66 13.16
N GLU A 3 -22.93 23.20 14.37
CA GLU A 3 -21.88 23.07 15.39
C GLU A 3 -21.69 21.60 15.82
N ALA A 4 -22.76 20.81 15.83
CA ALA A 4 -22.68 19.38 16.13
C ALA A 4 -21.85 18.62 15.07
N ILE A 5 -22.08 18.93 13.78
CA ILE A 5 -21.34 18.34 12.65
C ILE A 5 -19.86 18.75 12.69
N LYS A 6 -19.57 20.02 13.00
CA LYS A 6 -18.19 20.48 13.18
C LYS A 6 -17.48 19.74 14.30
N ASN A 7 -18.15 19.54 15.43
CA ASN A 7 -17.59 18.83 16.57
C ASN A 7 -17.30 17.36 16.24
N PHE A 8 -18.23 16.68 15.57
CA PHE A 8 -18.02 15.32 15.08
C PHE A 8 -16.80 15.22 14.15
N ASN A 9 -16.73 16.06 13.12
CA ASN A 9 -15.61 16.05 12.17
C ASN A 9 -14.27 16.37 12.85
N ARG A 10 -14.26 17.36 13.75
CA ARG A 10 -13.08 17.72 14.52
C ARG A 10 -12.59 16.57 15.38
N GLU A 11 -13.49 15.81 16.01
CA GLU A 11 -13.13 14.66 16.83
C GLU A 11 -12.53 13.52 15.97
N ILE A 12 -13.14 13.22 14.82
CA ILE A 12 -12.60 12.26 13.84
C ILE A 12 -11.19 12.66 13.38
N ASP A 13 -11.00 13.91 12.98
CA ASP A 13 -9.73 14.39 12.46
C ASP A 13 -8.65 14.45 13.55
N ALA A 14 -9.02 14.82 14.78
CA ALA A 14 -8.11 14.83 15.93
C ALA A 14 -7.59 13.41 16.24
N VAL A 15 -8.48 12.42 16.32
CA VAL A 15 -8.07 11.03 16.57
C VAL A 15 -7.26 10.47 15.39
N SER A 16 -7.64 10.77 14.15
CA SER A 16 -6.87 10.40 12.95
C SER A 16 -5.44 10.96 13.00
N GLY A 17 -5.32 12.24 13.36
CA GLY A 17 -4.04 12.94 13.50
C GLY A 17 -3.18 12.33 14.60
N ALA A 18 -3.77 12.08 15.77
CA ALA A 18 -3.08 11.45 16.88
C ALA A 18 -2.58 10.04 16.53
N ALA A 19 -3.42 9.22 15.89
CA ALA A 19 -3.06 7.89 15.41
C ALA A 19 -1.91 7.93 14.39
N PHE A 20 -1.84 8.96 13.55
CA PHE A 20 -0.77 9.12 12.55
C PHE A 20 0.56 9.61 13.17
N GLN A 21 0.46 10.44 14.20
CA GLN A 21 1.60 11.01 14.92
C GLN A 21 2.21 10.03 15.92
N SER A 22 1.48 8.96 16.29
CA SER A 22 1.99 7.95 17.21
C SER A 22 3.24 7.25 16.67
N ALA A 23 4.04 6.70 17.59
CA ALA A 23 5.08 5.74 17.22
C ALA A 23 4.50 4.54 16.43
N LYS A 24 5.37 3.84 15.71
CA LYS A 24 5.00 2.62 14.97
C LYS A 24 4.40 1.59 15.92
N GLY A 25 3.13 1.24 15.70
CA GLY A 25 2.36 0.31 16.54
C GLY A 25 1.63 0.96 17.71
N GLY A 26 1.62 2.30 17.78
CA GLY A 26 1.05 3.06 18.89
C GLY A 26 2.02 3.28 20.04
N ASP A 27 1.83 4.38 20.76
CA ASP A 27 2.62 4.76 21.94
C ASP A 27 1.72 4.95 23.17
N GLU A 28 2.29 5.38 24.30
CA GLU A 28 1.54 5.65 25.53
C GLU A 28 0.47 6.73 25.35
N ASN A 29 0.71 7.73 24.49
CA ASN A 29 -0.28 8.77 24.22
C ASN A 29 -1.46 8.20 23.44
N TRP A 30 -1.21 7.33 22.46
CA TRP A 30 -2.25 6.60 21.78
C TRP A 30 -3.04 5.71 22.73
N ASN A 31 -2.38 4.99 23.64
CA ASN A 31 -3.05 4.18 24.65
C ASN A 31 -3.97 5.02 25.57
N LYS A 32 -3.55 6.23 25.95
CA LYS A 32 -4.41 7.16 26.71
C LYS A 32 -5.65 7.56 25.91
N ILE A 33 -5.51 7.82 24.61
CA ILE A 33 -6.63 8.11 23.72
C ILE A 33 -7.58 6.91 23.66
N LEU A 34 -7.06 5.70 23.41
CA LEU A 34 -7.88 4.47 23.38
C LEU A 34 -8.69 4.32 24.68
N ASN A 35 -8.04 4.50 25.83
CA ASN A 35 -8.69 4.42 27.13
C ASN A 35 -9.78 5.49 27.32
N SER A 36 -9.58 6.72 26.80
CA SER A 36 -10.61 7.78 26.86
C SER A 36 -11.89 7.44 26.10
N TYR A 37 -11.81 6.56 25.10
CA TYR A 37 -12.95 6.03 24.34
C TYR A 37 -13.43 4.66 24.85
N GLY A 38 -12.84 4.13 25.94
CA GLY A 38 -13.16 2.80 26.44
C GLY A 38 -12.76 1.67 25.48
N VAL A 39 -11.71 1.88 24.68
CA VAL A 39 -11.13 0.88 23.78
C VAL A 39 -9.89 0.31 24.46
N ALA A 40 -9.83 -1.00 24.63
CA ALA A 40 -8.63 -1.66 25.12
C ALA A 40 -7.54 -1.67 24.01
N PRO A 41 -6.29 -1.28 24.33
CA PRO A 41 -5.16 -1.49 23.44
C PRO A 41 -5.00 -2.95 23.06
N LEU A 42 -4.41 -3.22 21.89
CA LEU A 42 -4.05 -4.59 21.52
C LEU A 42 -3.03 -5.16 22.52
N GLY A 43 -3.16 -6.47 22.79
CA GLY A 43 -2.16 -7.23 23.54
C GLY A 43 -0.81 -7.24 22.82
N ASP A 44 0.27 -7.29 23.59
CA ASP A 44 1.64 -7.22 23.06
C ASP A 44 1.97 -8.39 22.12
N ASP A 45 1.35 -9.55 22.35
CA ASP A 45 1.38 -10.72 21.48
C ASP A 45 0.84 -10.41 20.08
N ILE A 46 -0.36 -9.84 20.00
CA ILE A 46 -1.01 -9.47 18.74
C ILE A 46 -0.23 -8.34 18.06
N LYS A 47 0.24 -7.34 18.81
CA LYS A 47 1.06 -6.25 18.26
C LYS A 47 2.31 -6.80 17.60
N THR A 48 2.99 -7.75 18.25
CA THR A 48 4.20 -8.38 17.72
C THR A 48 3.90 -9.15 16.43
N VAL A 49 2.81 -9.91 16.37
CA VAL A 49 2.38 -10.62 15.15
C VAL A 49 2.09 -9.64 14.01
N LEU A 50 1.35 -8.55 14.28
CA LEU A 50 1.00 -7.56 13.26
C LEU A 50 2.22 -6.82 12.72
N LEU A 51 3.19 -6.47 13.57
CA LEU A 51 4.43 -5.80 13.14
C LEU A 51 5.30 -6.68 12.24
N ASN A 52 5.22 -8.00 12.42
CA ASN A 52 5.96 -8.99 11.64
C ASN A 52 5.16 -9.56 10.45
N SER A 53 3.87 -9.24 10.34
CA SER A 53 3.01 -9.67 9.24
C SER A 53 3.40 -9.02 7.89
N GLU A 54 2.80 -9.49 6.80
CA GLU A 54 2.94 -8.85 5.48
C GLU A 54 2.28 -7.46 5.43
N MET A 55 1.30 -7.20 6.29
CA MET A 55 0.65 -5.90 6.44
C MET A 55 1.46 -4.96 7.33
N LYS A 56 2.70 -4.71 6.92
CA LYS A 56 3.63 -3.86 7.67
C LYS A 56 3.12 -2.42 7.69
N ILE A 57 3.34 -1.77 8.83
CA ILE A 57 3.19 -0.33 8.99
C ILE A 57 4.59 0.28 9.18
N SER A 58 4.78 1.48 8.64
CA SER A 58 6.03 2.25 8.77
C SER A 58 5.99 3.22 9.96
N ARG A 59 4.79 3.65 10.36
CA ARG A 59 4.54 4.61 11.45
C ARG A 59 3.10 4.51 11.94
N GLY A 60 2.77 5.21 13.02
CA GLY A 60 1.42 5.35 13.52
C GLY A 60 0.86 4.13 14.24
N ALA A 61 -0.31 4.30 14.82
CA ALA A 61 -1.11 3.28 15.46
C ALA A 61 -1.63 2.20 14.49
N PHE A 62 -2.12 1.09 15.05
CA PHE A 62 -2.72 0.05 14.23
C PHE A 62 -4.08 0.47 13.68
N PRO A 63 -4.37 0.23 12.39
CA PRO A 63 -5.67 0.57 11.78
C PRO A 63 -6.87 -0.04 12.53
N ILE A 64 -6.72 -1.25 13.09
CA ILE A 64 -7.79 -1.91 13.85
C ILE A 64 -8.15 -1.18 15.15
N GLU A 65 -7.18 -0.55 15.80
CA GLU A 65 -7.42 0.25 17.01
C GLU A 65 -8.14 1.55 16.64
N LEU A 66 -7.68 2.23 15.57
CA LEU A 66 -8.34 3.44 15.07
C LEU A 66 -9.79 3.16 14.65
N ARG A 67 -10.06 2.01 14.01
CA ARG A 67 -11.43 1.59 13.65
C ARG A 67 -12.35 1.52 14.86
N LYS A 68 -11.89 0.86 15.94
CA LYS A 68 -12.64 0.77 17.20
C LYS A 68 -12.94 2.14 17.80
N VAL A 69 -12.02 3.10 17.69
CA VAL A 69 -12.27 4.47 18.16
C VAL A 69 -13.33 5.16 17.31
N TYR A 70 -13.31 5.03 15.98
CA TYR A 70 -14.37 5.58 15.14
C TYR A 70 -15.75 5.00 15.51
N GLU A 71 -15.84 3.69 15.73
CA GLU A 71 -17.08 3.06 16.17
C GLU A 71 -17.61 3.70 17.48
N LYS A 72 -16.72 3.99 18.44
CA LYS A 72 -17.08 4.69 19.69
C LYS A 72 -17.53 6.13 19.45
N ILE A 73 -16.89 6.85 18.54
CA ILE A 73 -17.29 8.22 18.18
C ILE A 73 -18.68 8.21 17.53
N LEU A 74 -18.97 7.28 16.61
CA LEU A 74 -20.30 7.17 16.00
C LEU A 74 -21.37 6.89 17.05
N ILE A 75 -21.13 5.96 17.98
CA ILE A 75 -22.06 5.67 19.08
C ILE A 75 -22.30 6.93 19.93
N LYS A 76 -21.24 7.63 20.32
CA LYS A 76 -21.32 8.86 21.13
C LYS A 76 -22.21 9.93 20.49
N HIS A 77 -22.12 10.11 19.16
CA HIS A 77 -22.87 11.15 18.44
C HIS A 77 -24.24 10.69 17.92
N SER A 78 -24.51 9.37 17.89
CA SER A 78 -25.78 8.80 17.41
C SER A 78 -27.01 9.16 18.24
N SER A 79 -26.82 9.57 19.50
CA SER A 79 -27.90 9.95 20.42
C SER A 79 -28.16 11.46 20.48
N SER A 80 -27.68 12.22 19.50
CA SER A 80 -27.74 13.69 19.51
C SER A 80 -29.14 14.27 19.26
N GLY A 81 -30.03 13.50 18.61
CA GLY A 81 -31.36 13.98 18.20
C GLY A 81 -31.32 15.04 17.09
N ASN A 82 -30.17 15.25 16.45
CA ASN A 82 -29.98 16.22 15.37
C ASN A 82 -30.02 15.50 14.00
N PRO A 83 -31.06 15.72 13.16
CA PRO A 83 -31.21 15.01 11.90
C PRO A 83 -30.04 15.19 10.92
N ALA A 84 -29.41 16.37 10.90
CA ALA A 84 -28.30 16.67 10.03
C ALA A 84 -27.00 15.96 10.48
N LEU A 85 -26.81 15.83 11.80
CA LEU A 85 -25.72 15.03 12.36
C LEU A 85 -25.96 13.53 12.11
N ASP A 86 -27.19 13.06 12.26
CA ASP A 86 -27.54 11.66 12.00
C ASP A 86 -27.27 11.26 10.54
N GLU A 87 -27.57 12.16 9.60
CA GLU A 87 -27.21 11.96 8.19
C GLU A 87 -25.70 11.93 7.98
N ALA A 88 -24.95 12.84 8.61
CA ALA A 88 -23.49 12.84 8.55
C ALA A 88 -22.87 11.54 9.10
N ILE A 89 -23.42 11.00 10.19
CA ILE A 89 -23.01 9.72 10.80
C ILE A 89 -23.34 8.55 9.86
N ARG A 90 -24.54 8.51 9.27
CA ARG A 90 -24.93 7.46 8.31
C ARG A 90 -24.05 7.44 7.07
N ASN A 91 -23.62 8.62 6.62
CA ASN A 91 -22.74 8.77 5.46
C ASN A 91 -21.25 8.62 5.80
N PHE A 92 -20.89 8.45 7.07
CA PHE A 92 -19.51 8.28 7.48
C PHE A 92 -19.00 6.86 7.17
N ASP A 93 -18.21 6.73 6.11
CA ASP A 93 -17.59 5.48 5.72
C ASP A 93 -16.29 5.22 6.51
N ILE A 94 -16.39 4.40 7.56
CA ILE A 94 -15.25 3.96 8.37
C ILE A 94 -14.20 3.27 7.50
N ASP A 95 -14.60 2.38 6.60
CA ASP A 95 -13.68 1.54 5.85
C ASP A 95 -12.89 2.37 4.83
N ALA A 96 -13.52 3.35 4.19
CA ALA A 96 -12.83 4.32 3.35
C ALA A 96 -11.81 5.15 4.14
N LYS A 97 -12.17 5.62 5.35
CA LYS A 97 -11.25 6.39 6.21
C LYS A 97 -10.07 5.55 6.68
N ILE A 98 -10.32 4.31 7.12
CA ILE A 98 -9.27 3.38 7.53
C ILE A 98 -8.37 3.01 6.36
N LYS A 99 -8.93 2.78 5.16
CA LYS A 99 -8.15 2.52 3.95
C LYS A 99 -7.25 3.70 3.60
N SER A 100 -7.78 4.92 3.63
CA SER A 100 -6.99 6.14 3.40
C SER A 100 -5.88 6.31 4.43
N TYR A 101 -6.16 6.05 5.71
CA TYR A 101 -5.16 6.06 6.77
C TYR A 101 -4.07 5.01 6.53
N TYR A 102 -4.45 3.76 6.23
CA TYR A 102 -3.51 2.68 5.97
C TYR A 102 -2.58 2.99 4.79
N GLN A 103 -3.11 3.58 3.72
CA GLN A 103 -2.30 4.02 2.57
C GLN A 103 -1.21 5.03 2.93
N LYS A 104 -1.41 5.85 3.98
CA LYS A 104 -0.43 6.84 4.45
C LYS A 104 0.63 6.23 5.36
N ILE A 105 0.30 5.17 6.08
CA ILE A 105 1.21 4.56 7.06
C ILE A 105 1.90 3.29 6.56
N LYS A 106 1.43 2.67 5.48
CA LYS A 106 2.13 1.53 4.87
C LYS A 106 3.55 1.95 4.43
N PRO A 107 4.56 1.08 4.55
CA PRO A 107 5.88 1.38 4.05
C PRO A 107 5.82 1.62 2.54
N PHE A 108 6.45 2.71 2.09
CA PHE A 108 6.57 3.00 0.67
C PHE A 108 7.60 2.04 0.08
N GLY A 109 7.10 0.91 -0.44
CA GLY A 109 7.87 0.09 -1.36
C GLY A 109 7.99 0.85 -2.66
N GLY A 110 9.11 1.55 -2.86
CA GLY A 110 9.42 2.14 -4.16
C GLY A 110 9.36 1.07 -5.27
N MET A 111 9.47 1.49 -6.53
CA MET A 111 9.41 0.60 -7.71
C MET A 111 10.31 -0.66 -7.58
N ASN A 112 11.41 -0.57 -6.82
CA ASN A 112 12.29 -1.69 -6.49
C ASN A 112 11.63 -2.87 -5.75
N ASP A 113 10.60 -2.67 -4.93
CA ASP A 113 9.93 -3.79 -4.23
C ASP A 113 8.96 -4.54 -5.16
N ILE A 114 8.46 -3.89 -6.22
CA ILE A 114 7.69 -4.54 -7.29
C ILE A 114 8.59 -5.51 -8.07
N PHE A 115 9.82 -5.09 -8.37
CA PHE A 115 10.78 -5.91 -9.12
C PHE A 115 11.53 -6.93 -8.26
N LYS A 116 11.57 -6.79 -6.92
CA LYS A 116 12.19 -7.79 -6.04
C LYS A 116 11.46 -9.12 -6.04
N ASN A 117 10.12 -9.12 -6.06
CA ASN A 117 9.36 -10.37 -6.14
C ASN A 117 9.36 -10.95 -7.57
N ALA A 118 9.41 -10.10 -8.59
CA ALA A 118 9.58 -10.54 -9.98
C ALA A 118 10.97 -11.19 -10.21
N SER A 119 12.05 -10.61 -9.67
CA SER A 119 13.40 -11.16 -9.79
C SER A 119 13.60 -12.43 -8.96
N ALA A 120 12.97 -12.55 -7.78
CA ALA A 120 13.00 -13.78 -6.99
C ALA A 120 12.38 -14.97 -7.73
N THR A 121 11.37 -14.72 -8.56
CA THR A 121 10.74 -15.76 -9.40
C THR A 121 11.60 -16.07 -10.63
N ILE A 122 12.16 -15.06 -11.29
CA ILE A 122 13.07 -15.23 -12.45
C ILE A 122 14.32 -16.04 -12.05
N THR A 123 14.86 -15.83 -10.85
CA THR A 123 16.07 -16.53 -10.39
C THR A 123 15.83 -18.02 -10.12
N LYS A 124 14.62 -18.42 -9.71
CA LYS A 124 14.29 -19.84 -9.48
C LYS A 124 14.18 -20.66 -10.77
N TYR A 125 13.76 -20.04 -11.87
CA TYR A 125 13.62 -20.73 -13.16
C TYR A 125 14.86 -20.57 -14.07
N SER A 126 15.77 -19.63 -13.77
CA SER A 126 16.99 -19.42 -14.56
C SER A 126 18.17 -20.32 -14.18
N GLN A 127 18.10 -21.06 -13.07
CA GLN A 127 19.16 -22.00 -12.68
C GLN A 127 19.27 -23.24 -13.59
N GLY A 128 18.27 -23.49 -14.44
CA GLY A 128 18.25 -24.59 -15.41
C GLY A 128 18.37 -24.17 -16.88
N MET A 129 18.22 -22.87 -17.19
CA MET A 129 18.52 -22.39 -18.54
C MET A 129 20.04 -22.30 -18.66
N GLN A 130 20.62 -23.31 -19.30
CA GLN A 130 21.98 -23.24 -19.78
C GLN A 130 22.19 -21.86 -20.40
N LYS A 131 23.27 -21.18 -20.01
CA LYS A 131 23.87 -20.11 -20.80
C LYS A 131 24.36 -20.74 -22.11
N GLY A 132 23.45 -21.21 -22.95
CA GLY A 132 23.70 -21.24 -24.38
C GLY A 132 24.07 -19.81 -24.71
N LYS A 133 25.33 -19.60 -25.07
CA LYS A 133 25.77 -18.32 -25.62
C LYS A 133 24.98 -18.14 -26.92
N HIS A 134 23.75 -17.65 -26.83
CA HIS A 134 23.05 -17.12 -27.98
C HIS A 134 23.75 -15.80 -28.26
N SER A 135 24.78 -15.83 -29.11
CA SER A 135 25.43 -14.63 -29.62
C SER A 135 24.34 -13.80 -30.29
N THR A 136 23.85 -12.80 -29.60
CA THR A 136 22.80 -11.94 -30.16
C THR A 136 23.49 -10.97 -31.11
N MET A 137 23.54 -11.32 -32.40
CA MET A 137 24.04 -10.40 -33.41
C MET A 137 23.12 -9.19 -33.48
N LYS A 138 23.68 -7.98 -33.63
CA LYS A 138 22.89 -6.74 -33.71
C LYS A 138 22.72 -6.31 -35.17
N CYS A 139 21.57 -5.71 -35.48
CA CYS A 139 21.38 -5.01 -36.75
C CYS A 139 22.44 -3.93 -36.93
N LYS A 140 23.17 -3.93 -38.06
CA LYS A 140 24.13 -2.87 -38.39
C LYS A 140 23.47 -1.49 -38.55
N ASN A 141 22.20 -1.44 -38.96
CA ASN A 141 21.49 -0.19 -39.21
C ASN A 141 20.78 0.39 -37.97
N CYS A 142 20.04 -0.44 -37.22
CA CYS A 142 19.22 0.02 -36.08
C CYS A 142 19.63 -0.53 -34.71
N GLY A 143 20.66 -1.39 -34.65
CA GLY A 143 21.14 -1.98 -33.39
C GLY A 143 20.24 -3.04 -32.74
N ALA A 144 19.08 -3.34 -33.34
CA ALA A 144 18.14 -4.32 -32.78
C ALA A 144 18.77 -5.72 -32.66
N PRO A 145 18.53 -6.45 -31.55
CA PRO A 145 19.06 -7.80 -31.33
C PRO A 145 18.45 -8.82 -32.30
N ARG A 146 19.26 -9.78 -32.76
CA ARG A 146 18.86 -10.88 -33.65
C ARG A 146 19.41 -12.21 -33.16
N LEU A 147 18.66 -13.27 -33.42
CA LEU A 147 19.06 -14.65 -33.17
C LEU A 147 19.97 -15.14 -34.31
N GLU A 148 20.96 -15.96 -34.00
CA GLU A 148 21.94 -16.52 -34.97
C GLU A 148 21.31 -17.44 -36.02
N GLU A 149 20.16 -18.04 -35.71
CA GLU A 149 19.47 -18.93 -36.63
C GLU A 149 18.85 -18.12 -37.78
N MET A 150 19.47 -18.27 -38.94
CA MET A 150 19.24 -17.61 -40.23
C MET A 150 17.79 -17.70 -40.75
N GLN A 151 16.84 -17.02 -40.09
CA GLN A 151 15.43 -17.10 -40.49
C GLN A 151 14.94 -15.91 -41.33
N TYR A 152 15.72 -14.82 -41.48
CA TYR A 152 15.21 -13.62 -42.13
C TYR A 152 16.26 -12.87 -42.94
N ASP A 153 15.96 -12.58 -44.22
CA ASP A 153 16.78 -11.75 -45.10
C ASP A 153 16.72 -10.26 -44.73
N ASN A 154 15.65 -9.84 -44.05
CA ASN A 154 15.40 -8.45 -43.64
C ASN A 154 15.22 -8.31 -42.13
N CYS A 155 15.54 -7.12 -41.62
CA CYS A 155 15.39 -6.81 -40.20
C CYS A 155 13.91 -6.65 -39.87
N LEU A 156 13.38 -7.46 -38.96
CA LEU A 156 11.98 -7.33 -38.50
C LEU A 156 11.63 -5.93 -37.96
N PHE A 157 12.61 -5.22 -37.39
CA PHE A 157 12.39 -3.91 -36.77
C PHE A 157 12.49 -2.74 -37.75
N CYS A 158 13.50 -2.73 -38.63
CA CYS A 158 13.77 -1.58 -39.51
C CYS A 158 13.67 -1.89 -41.01
N GLY A 159 13.34 -3.13 -41.38
CA GLY A 159 13.19 -3.57 -42.77
C GLY A 159 14.47 -3.64 -43.61
N SER A 160 15.61 -3.18 -43.08
CA SER A 160 16.89 -3.20 -43.80
C SER A 160 17.33 -4.63 -44.11
N ILE A 161 18.04 -4.84 -45.21
CA ILE A 161 18.57 -6.15 -45.62
C ILE A 161 19.71 -6.57 -44.69
N LEU A 162 19.77 -7.85 -44.30
CA LEU A 162 20.70 -8.37 -43.29
C LEU A 162 21.96 -8.95 -43.88
N PHE A 163 21.84 -9.52 -45.07
CA PHE A 163 22.90 -10.22 -45.77
C PHE A 163 23.17 -9.49 -47.09
N GLU A 164 24.45 -9.27 -47.40
CA GLU A 164 24.83 -8.78 -48.72
C GLU A 164 24.59 -9.90 -49.75
N PRO A 165 23.98 -9.62 -50.91
CA PRO A 165 23.91 -10.61 -51.98
C PRO A 165 25.33 -10.98 -52.42
N ALA A 166 25.60 -12.27 -52.56
CA ALA A 166 26.89 -12.79 -53.02
C ALA A 166 27.20 -12.38 -54.48
#